data_AF-A0A9D5LDJ2-F1
#
_entry.id   AF-A0A9D5LDJ2-F1
#
_cell.length_a   1.000
_cell.length_b   1.000
_cell.length_c   1.000
_cell.angle_alpha   90.00
_cell.angle_beta   90.00
_cell.angle_gamma   90.00
#
_symmetry.space_group_name_H-M   'P 1'
#
loop_
_entity.id
_entity.type
_entity.pdbx_description
1 polymer ?
#
loop_
_entity_poly.entity_id
_entity_poly.type
_entity_poly.pdbx_seq_one_letter_code
_entity_poly.pdbx_strand_id
1 'polypeptide(L)'
;MAKGYKTGGRQKGTPNKNNPTKGALLNHTSEYLTPRPQVDEEGKPKVIQRIKWANGDDGPFRTVVEIPAVDADGNPLVMSDFEFDMKFLSPADRVAAELKIMEFHTPRMKSQDINMEINMGPRTIEDTLKALCGGEEEDEEE
;
A
#
# COMPACT_ATOMS: atom_id res chain seq x y z
N MET A 1 17.54 7.03 -43.77
CA MET A 1 17.12 6.51 -42.45
C MET A 1 17.34 7.57 -41.37
N ALA A 2 16.27 8.21 -40.87
CA ALA A 2 16.39 9.27 -39.87
C ALA A 2 16.50 8.67 -38.45
N LYS A 3 17.64 8.89 -37.78
CA LYS A 3 17.83 8.53 -36.36
C LYS A 3 17.01 9.47 -35.48
N GLY A 4 15.86 9.01 -35.01
CA GLY A 4 15.03 9.72 -34.03
C GLY A 4 15.72 9.76 -32.66
N TYR A 5 16.46 10.82 -32.36
CA TYR A 5 16.97 11.06 -31.02
C TYR A 5 15.82 11.57 -30.13
N LYS A 6 15.56 10.88 -29.01
CA LYS A 6 14.61 11.35 -27.98
C LYS A 6 15.16 12.61 -27.33
N THR A 7 14.78 13.79 -27.84
CA THR A 7 15.27 15.11 -27.39
C THR A 7 14.57 15.64 -26.13
N GLY A 8 13.60 14.91 -25.57
CA GLY A 8 12.71 15.38 -24.49
C GLY A 8 12.88 14.68 -23.13
N GLY A 9 14.05 14.13 -22.81
CA GLY A 9 14.29 13.44 -21.53
C GLY A 9 14.88 14.34 -20.44
N ARG A 10 14.68 13.98 -19.17
CA ARG A 10 15.42 14.60 -18.05
C ARG A 10 16.92 14.42 -18.28
N GLN A 11 17.71 15.50 -18.21
CA GLN A 11 19.16 15.39 -18.32
C GLN A 11 19.70 14.58 -17.13
N LYS A 12 20.55 13.60 -17.43
CA LYS A 12 21.25 12.80 -16.42
C LYS A 12 22.04 13.76 -15.52
N GLY A 13 21.71 13.80 -14.24
CA GLY A 13 22.36 14.69 -13.26
C GLY A 13 21.55 15.93 -12.86
N THR A 14 20.39 16.20 -13.47
CA THR A 14 19.49 17.26 -12.95
C THR A 14 18.94 16.82 -11.60
N PRO A 15 19.25 17.50 -10.47
CA PRO A 15 18.74 17.13 -9.16
C PRO A 15 17.22 17.06 -9.17
N ASN A 16 16.65 16.09 -8.44
CA ASN A 16 15.19 16.06 -8.27
C ASN A 16 14.75 17.38 -7.64
N LYS A 17 13.67 17.97 -8.17
CA LYS A 17 13.07 19.17 -7.59
C LYS A 17 12.78 18.89 -6.11
N ASN A 18 13.27 19.76 -5.23
CA ASN A 18 12.97 19.67 -3.81
C ASN A 18 11.44 19.75 -3.66
N ASN A 19 10.84 18.68 -3.17
CA ASN A 19 9.42 18.64 -2.88
C ASN A 19 9.24 18.89 -1.37
N PRO A 20 9.02 20.14 -0.95
CA PRO A 20 8.95 20.48 0.47
C PRO A 20 7.82 19.74 1.19
N THR A 21 6.71 19.45 0.49
CA THR A 21 5.59 18.71 1.09
C THR A 21 5.96 17.26 1.34
N LYS A 22 6.75 16.63 0.47
CA LYS A 22 7.24 15.26 0.68
C LYS A 22 8.08 15.16 1.94
N GLY A 23 8.93 16.14 2.23
CA GLY A 23 9.74 16.18 3.45
C GLY A 23 8.88 16.29 4.71
N ALA A 24 7.91 17.21 4.71
CA ALA A 24 6.99 17.36 5.84
C ALA A 24 6.16 16.10 6.11
N LEU A 25 5.66 15.46 5.05
CA LEU A 25 4.92 14.20 5.16
C LEU A 25 5.79 13.09 5.72
N LEU A 26 7.04 12.96 5.24
CA LEU A 26 7.98 11.97 5.76
C LEU A 26 8.25 12.18 7.25
N ASN A 27 8.52 13.41 7.66
CA ASN A 27 8.75 13.73 9.07
C ASN A 27 7.52 13.37 9.91
N HIS A 28 6.33 13.84 9.54
CA HIS A 28 5.09 13.51 10.26
C HIS A 28 4.84 12.00 10.35
N THR A 29 5.02 11.25 9.24
CA THR A 29 4.88 9.79 9.26
C THR A 29 5.92 9.11 10.14
N SER A 30 7.17 9.62 10.15
CA SER A 30 8.23 9.08 11.00
C SER A 30 7.92 9.30 12.48
N GLU A 31 7.44 10.50 12.84
CA GLU A 31 7.07 10.81 14.21
C GLU A 31 5.91 9.93 14.69
N TYR A 32 4.88 9.77 13.86
CA TYR A 32 3.71 8.95 14.16
C TYR A 32 4.03 7.46 14.36
N LEU A 33 5.06 6.96 13.67
CA LEU A 33 5.53 5.57 13.78
C LEU A 33 6.62 5.37 14.85
N THR A 34 7.20 6.45 15.38
CA THR A 34 8.22 6.34 16.43
C THR A 34 7.60 6.06 17.79
N PRO A 35 8.16 5.12 18.59
CA PRO A 35 7.71 4.89 19.96
C PRO A 35 7.93 6.12 20.85
N ARG A 36 6.89 6.55 21.55
CA ARG A 36 6.92 7.67 22.50
C ARG A 36 6.09 7.32 23.75
N PRO A 37 6.39 7.90 24.92
CA PRO A 37 5.52 7.75 26.08
C PRO A 37 4.16 8.39 25.78
N GLN A 38 3.08 7.61 25.89
CA GLN A 38 1.73 8.08 25.60
C GLN A 38 1.18 8.87 26.79
N VAL A 39 1.36 10.19 26.74
CA VAL A 39 0.87 11.14 27.75
C VAL A 39 -0.18 12.09 27.15
N ASP A 40 -1.17 12.46 27.96
CA ASP A 40 -2.14 13.53 27.68
C ASP A 40 -1.50 14.92 27.86
N GLU A 41 -2.25 15.98 27.53
CA GLU A 41 -1.83 17.38 27.70
C GLU A 41 -1.45 17.74 29.16
N GLU A 42 -1.93 16.97 30.13
CA GLU A 42 -1.64 17.11 31.56
C GLU A 42 -0.51 16.18 32.06
N GLY A 43 0.12 15.40 31.18
CA GLY A 43 1.17 14.45 31.54
C GLY A 43 0.69 13.12 32.15
N LYS A 44 -0.64 12.89 32.17
CA LYS A 44 -1.25 11.63 32.59
C LYS A 44 -1.22 10.60 31.46
N PRO A 45 -1.22 9.29 31.72
CA PRO A 45 -1.27 8.27 30.66
C PRO A 45 -2.56 8.40 29.85
N LYS A 46 -2.45 8.43 28.51
CA LYS A 46 -3.61 8.55 27.62
C LYS A 46 -4.64 7.44 27.90
N VAL A 47 -5.91 7.80 27.87
CA VAL A 47 -7.02 6.87 28.15
C VAL A 47 -7.65 6.37 26.86
N ILE A 48 -7.77 5.05 26.72
CA ILE A 48 -8.48 4.40 25.62
C ILE A 48 -9.94 4.20 26.05
N GLN A 49 -10.86 4.89 25.38
CA GLN A 49 -12.30 4.69 25.57
C GLN A 49 -12.77 3.49 24.73
N ARG A 50 -13.30 2.46 25.37
CA ARG A 50 -13.93 1.30 24.70
C ARG A 50 -15.39 1.20 25.06
N ILE A 51 -16.25 1.10 24.06
CA ILE A 51 -17.68 0.82 24.26
C ILE A 51 -17.83 -0.68 24.50
N LYS A 52 -18.34 -1.07 25.68
CA LYS A 52 -18.73 -2.44 26.02
C LYS A 52 -20.24 -2.52 26.20
N TRP A 53 -20.80 -3.67 25.85
CA TRP A 53 -22.17 -4.01 26.22
C TRP A 53 -22.17 -4.50 27.66
N ALA A 54 -22.96 -3.85 28.51
CA ALA A 54 -23.22 -4.28 29.88
C ALA A 54 -24.69 -4.73 29.96
N ASN A 55 -24.93 -5.85 30.61
CA ASN A 55 -26.29 -6.31 30.89
C ASN A 55 -26.70 -5.66 32.22
N GLY A 56 -27.63 -4.71 32.15
CA GLY A 56 -28.31 -4.18 33.32
C GLY A 56 -29.62 -4.90 33.58
N ASP A 57 -30.22 -4.61 34.72
CA ASP A 57 -31.54 -5.15 35.09
C ASP A 57 -32.64 -4.71 34.11
N ASP A 58 -32.49 -3.54 33.47
CA ASP A 58 -33.41 -2.99 32.46
C ASP A 58 -33.06 -3.39 31.01
N GLY A 59 -32.12 -4.33 30.81
CA GLY A 59 -31.66 -4.80 29.51
C GLY A 59 -30.23 -4.38 29.13
N PRO A 60 -29.77 -4.73 27.92
CA PRO A 60 -28.40 -4.46 27.49
C PRO A 60 -28.21 -2.98 27.15
N PHE A 61 -27.27 -2.31 27.82
CA PHE A 61 -26.89 -0.92 27.55
C PHE A 61 -25.40 -0.80 27.21
N ARG A 62 -25.03 0.29 26.52
CA ARG A 62 -23.65 0.58 26.14
C ARG A 62 -22.98 1.36 27.25
N THR A 63 -21.86 0.84 27.75
CA THR A 63 -20.98 1.52 28.73
C THR A 63 -19.67 1.87 28.07
N VAL A 64 -19.16 3.07 28.33
CA VAL A 64 -17.80 3.45 27.94
C VAL A 64 -16.88 3.05 29.09
N VAL A 65 -15.94 2.16 28.80
CA VAL A 65 -14.89 1.75 29.73
C VAL A 65 -13.61 2.47 29.33
N GLU A 66 -13.08 3.24 30.26
CA GLU A 66 -11.81 3.95 30.15
C GLU A 66 -10.67 3.04 30.61
N ILE A 67 -9.77 2.69 29.70
CA ILE A 67 -8.58 1.88 29.99
C ILE A 67 -7.36 2.78 29.83
N PRO A 68 -6.66 3.15 30.92
CA PRO A 68 -5.44 3.95 30.81
C PRO A 68 -4.33 3.14 30.12
N ALA A 69 -3.57 3.77 29.24
CA ALA A 69 -2.40 3.18 28.59
C ALA A 69 -1.20 3.15 29.55
N VAL A 70 -1.28 2.29 30.55
CA VAL A 70 -0.24 2.06 31.57
C VAL A 70 0.40 0.70 31.38
N ASP A 71 1.69 0.62 31.71
CA ASP A 71 2.42 -0.64 31.86
C ASP A 71 2.04 -1.34 33.18
N ALA A 72 2.52 -2.57 33.39
CA ALA A 72 2.31 -3.35 34.60
C ALA A 72 2.72 -2.61 35.89
N ASP A 73 3.68 -1.70 35.78
CA ASP A 73 4.21 -0.88 36.89
C ASP A 73 3.49 0.48 37.06
N GLY A 74 2.45 0.77 36.27
CA GLY A 74 1.69 2.02 36.34
C GLY A 74 2.34 3.23 35.62
N ASN A 75 3.47 3.03 34.95
CA ASN A 75 4.12 4.03 34.11
C ASN A 75 3.40 4.20 32.75
N PRO A 76 3.48 5.38 32.10
CA PRO A 76 2.89 5.57 30.77
C PRO A 76 3.52 4.62 29.76
N LEU A 77 2.68 3.90 29.04
CA LEU A 77 3.12 2.87 28.10
C LEU A 77 3.85 3.51 26.91
N VAL A 78 5.07 3.04 26.66
CA VAL A 78 5.86 3.48 25.51
C VAL A 78 5.37 2.73 24.27
N MET A 79 4.64 3.42 23.39
CA MET A 79 4.18 2.87 22.11
C MET A 79 4.11 3.97 21.07
N SER A 80 4.10 3.60 19.78
CA SER A 80 3.86 4.58 18.71
C SER A 80 2.42 5.08 18.74
N ASP A 81 2.19 6.30 18.24
CA ASP A 81 0.83 6.86 18.12
C ASP A 81 -0.03 5.97 17.20
N PHE A 82 0.58 5.40 16.16
CA PHE A 82 -0.07 4.40 15.31
C PHE A 82 -0.58 3.18 16.08
N GLU A 83 0.23 2.60 16.96
CA GLU A 83 -0.18 1.45 17.77
C GLU A 83 -1.29 1.81 18.75
N PHE A 84 -1.25 3.02 19.31
CA PHE A 84 -2.30 3.53 20.18
C PHE A 84 -3.64 3.64 19.43
N ASP A 85 -3.64 4.26 18.25
CA ASP A 85 -4.83 4.41 17.41
C ASP A 85 -5.38 3.05 16.93
N MET A 86 -4.49 2.12 16.59
CA MET A 86 -4.88 0.75 16.23
C MET A 86 -5.57 0.03 17.40
N LYS A 87 -5.12 0.28 18.64
CA LYS A 87 -5.73 -0.27 19.85
C LYS A 87 -7.08 0.37 20.20
N PHE A 88 -7.27 1.63 19.81
CA PHE A 88 -8.52 2.38 19.95
C PHE A 88 -9.59 1.93 18.94
N LEU A 89 -9.18 1.55 17.73
CA LEU A 89 -10.09 1.06 16.70
C LEU A 89 -10.86 -0.20 17.12
N SER A 90 -12.07 -0.36 16.56
CA SER A 90 -12.88 -1.57 16.77
C SER A 90 -12.15 -2.80 16.21
N PRO A 91 -12.40 -4.01 16.73
CA PRO A 91 -11.73 -5.21 16.23
C PRO A 91 -11.91 -5.43 14.72
N ALA A 92 -13.08 -5.10 14.17
CA ALA A 92 -13.35 -5.24 12.74
C ALA A 92 -12.53 -4.24 11.91
N ASP A 93 -12.49 -2.98 12.34
CA ASP A 93 -11.74 -1.94 11.65
C ASP A 93 -10.22 -2.16 11.73
N ARG A 94 -9.73 -2.72 12.85
CA ARG A 94 -8.32 -3.11 13.01
C ARG A 94 -7.90 -4.13 11.95
N VAL A 95 -8.69 -5.19 11.79
CA VAL A 95 -8.42 -6.22 10.77
C VAL A 95 -8.45 -5.62 9.36
N ALA A 96 -9.38 -4.70 9.09
CA ALA A 96 -9.44 -4.00 7.81
C ALA A 96 -8.20 -3.11 7.57
N ALA A 97 -7.72 -2.40 8.60
CA ALA A 97 -6.53 -1.58 8.51
C ALA A 97 -5.26 -2.42 8.27
N GLU A 98 -5.11 -3.55 8.97
CA GLU A 98 -4.00 -4.49 8.79
C GLU A 98 -4.01 -5.11 7.40
N LEU A 99 -5.17 -5.53 6.89
CA LEU A 99 -5.32 -6.02 5.52
C LEU A 99 -4.84 -4.98 4.49
N LYS A 100 -5.22 -3.72 4.68
CA LYS A 100 -4.81 -2.63 3.80
C LYS A 100 -3.30 -2.41 3.82
N ILE A 101 -2.66 -2.51 5.00
CA ILE A 101 -1.20 -2.44 5.11
C ILE A 101 -0.54 -3.63 4.39
N MET A 102 -1.09 -4.83 4.53
CA MET A 102 -0.60 -6.01 3.83
C MET A 102 -0.72 -5.87 2.31
N GLU A 103 -1.77 -5.24 1.79
CA GLU A 103 -1.93 -4.99 0.34
C GLU A 103 -0.85 -4.08 -0.24
N PHE A 104 -0.29 -3.17 0.56
CA PHE A 104 0.83 -2.32 0.12
C PHE A 104 2.15 -3.09 0.03
N HIS A 105 2.36 -4.08 0.91
CA HIS A 105 3.61 -4.84 0.94
C HIS A 105 3.56 -6.11 0.06
N THR A 106 2.41 -6.78 0.03
CA THR A 106 2.19 -8.00 -0.75
C THR A 106 1.31 -7.69 -1.95
N PRO A 107 1.85 -7.75 -3.18
CA PRO A 107 1.03 -7.60 -4.37
C PRO A 107 -0.08 -8.66 -4.35
N ARG A 108 -1.34 -8.23 -4.46
CA ARG A 108 -2.43 -9.16 -4.74
C ARG A 108 -2.11 -9.86 -6.05
N MET A 109 -2.03 -11.19 -6.03
CA MET A 109 -1.91 -11.98 -7.25
C MET A 109 -3.16 -11.70 -8.09
N LYS A 110 -3.04 -10.76 -9.04
CA LYS A 110 -4.01 -10.64 -10.12
C LYS A 110 -3.81 -11.89 -10.95
N SER A 111 -4.85 -12.69 -11.14
CA SER A 111 -4.85 -13.67 -12.21
C SER A 111 -4.46 -12.92 -13.48
N GLN A 112 -3.30 -13.24 -14.05
CA GLN A 112 -3.04 -12.84 -15.42
C GLN A 112 -4.03 -13.68 -16.22
N ASP A 113 -5.06 -13.04 -16.78
CA ASP A 113 -5.76 -13.62 -17.91
C ASP A 113 -4.68 -13.81 -18.97
N ILE A 114 -4.22 -15.05 -19.13
CA ILE A 114 -3.25 -15.42 -20.15
C ILE A 114 -3.98 -15.20 -21.46
N ASN A 115 -3.81 -14.02 -22.07
CA ASN A 115 -4.12 -13.85 -23.47
C ASN A 115 -3.18 -14.78 -24.23
N MET A 116 -3.69 -15.96 -24.58
CA MET A 116 -3.07 -16.88 -25.56
C MET A 116 -3.22 -16.32 -26.98
N GLU A 117 -3.06 -15.01 -27.15
CA GLU A 117 -2.72 -14.47 -28.46
C GLU A 117 -1.27 -14.87 -28.71
N ILE A 118 -1.13 -15.95 -29.45
CA ILE A 118 0.14 -16.43 -29.99
C ILE A 118 0.79 -15.22 -30.66
N ASN A 119 1.79 -14.65 -30.01
CA ASN A 119 2.72 -13.71 -30.62
C ASN A 119 3.48 -14.47 -31.73
N MET A 120 2.82 -14.69 -32.86
CA MET A 120 3.55 -14.70 -34.11
C MET A 120 4.18 -13.32 -34.16
N GLY A 121 5.51 -13.24 -34.12
CA GLY A 121 6.27 -11.99 -34.16
C GLY A 121 5.81 -11.09 -35.30
N PRO A 122 6.32 -9.84 -35.42
CA PRO A 122 5.83 -8.88 -36.41
C PRO A 122 5.99 -9.45 -37.82
N ARG A 123 4.95 -10.09 -38.34
CA ARG A 123 4.89 -10.53 -39.72
C ARG A 123 4.86 -9.26 -40.53
N THR A 124 5.86 -9.10 -41.39
CA THR A 124 5.83 -7.99 -42.33
C THR A 124 4.65 -8.22 -43.28
N ILE A 125 4.17 -7.15 -43.91
CA ILE A 125 3.10 -7.27 -44.91
C ILE A 125 3.54 -8.25 -46.03
N GLU A 126 4.85 -8.31 -46.32
CA GLU A 126 5.47 -9.25 -47.24
C GLU A 126 5.26 -10.72 -46.82
N ASP A 127 5.46 -11.05 -45.55
CA ASP A 127 5.23 -12.41 -45.02
C ASP A 127 3.74 -12.81 -45.14
N THR A 128 2.83 -11.85 -44.91
CA THR A 128 1.39 -12.10 -45.03
C THR A 128 0.95 -12.27 -46.48
N LEU A 129 1.54 -11.52 -47.41
CA LEU A 129 1.25 -11.63 -48.84
C LEU A 129 1.85 -12.91 -49.43
N LYS A 130 3.06 -13.31 -49.01
CA LYS A 130 3.69 -14.56 -49.44
C LYS A 130 2.88 -15.79 -49.01
N ALA A 131 2.36 -15.78 -47.77
CA ALA A 131 1.47 -16.83 -47.28
C ALA A 131 0.11 -16.87 -47.99
N LEU A 132 -0.43 -15.72 -48.40
CA LEU A 132 -1.71 -15.63 -49.13
C LEU A 132 -1.59 -15.92 -50.63
N CYS A 133 -0.42 -15.69 -51.23
CA CYS A 133 -0.15 -15.97 -52.64
C CYS A 133 0.24 -17.43 -52.91
N GLY A 134 0.21 -18.32 -51.92
CA GLY A 134 0.45 -19.76 -52.11
C GLY A 134 1.89 -20.09 -52.55
N GLY A 135 2.86 -19.28 -52.14
CA GLY A 135 4.28 -19.51 -52.45
C GLY A 135 4.90 -20.60 -51.57
N GLU A 136 4.44 -21.84 -51.71
CA GLU A 136 5.32 -23.00 -51.57
C GLU A 136 6.11 -23.06 -52.89
N GLU A 137 7.16 -22.27 -53.01
CA GLU A 137 8.22 -22.57 -53.96
C GLU A 137 8.94 -23.78 -53.36
N GLU A 138 8.68 -24.94 -53.99
CA GLU A 138 9.47 -26.15 -53.88
C GLU A 138 10.96 -25.77 -53.90
N ASP A 139 11.67 -26.08 -52.83
CA ASP A 139 13.13 -26.18 -52.86
C ASP A 139 13.49 -27.37 -53.78
N GLU A 140 13.38 -27.14 -55.10
CA GLU A 140 14.01 -27.94 -56.14
C GLU A 140 15.36 -27.28 -56.50
N GLU A 141 16.44 -27.88 -56.01
CA GLU A 141 17.56 -28.42 -56.80
C GLU A 141 18.90 -28.44 -56.00
N GLU A 142 19.49 -29.64 -55.98
CA GLU A 142 20.92 -30.01 -55.78
C GLU A 142 21.73 -29.55 -54.55
#